data_AF-A0AAP3CQD3-F1
#
_entry.id   AF-A0AAP3CQD3-F1
#
_cell.length_a   1.000
_cell.length_b   1.000
_cell.length_c   1.000
_cell.angle_alpha   90.00
_cell.angle_beta   90.00
_cell.angle_gamma   90.00
#
_symmetry.space_group_name_H-M   'P 1'
#
loop_
_entity.id
_entity.type
_entity.pdbx_description
1 polymer ?
#
loop_
_entity_poly.entity_id
_entity_poly.type
_entity_poly.pdbx_seq_one_letter_code
_entity_poly.pdbx_strand_id
1 'polypeptide(L)'
;MEELLTITFRTVILYFVILIIFRLMGKREIGELSILDLVVFIMMAEIAVLAIENVDDHLFHTILPMLVLMMIQVTFAYLSLKNRRIRQLLDGKPTIIIKYGKIDEDAMKSQRYNFDDLMVQLRENNVERVADVSFAILEPSGKLTVVKKQKDDEHRQLEMPLIIDGDIQTENLARINKDSKWLEENLLKQGYTSPSGISFCSFTDGEFFIDEKDGHRP
;
A
#
# COMPACT_ATOMS: atom_id res chain seq x y z
N MET A 1 5.29 -6.46 47.88
CA MET A 1 6.44 -5.72 47.31
C MET A 1 7.12 -6.52 46.21
N GLU A 2 7.36 -7.82 46.38
CA GLU A 2 8.00 -8.67 45.34
C GLU A 2 7.17 -8.78 44.04
N GLU A 3 5.85 -8.87 44.16
CA GLU A 3 4.94 -8.89 43.01
C GLU A 3 4.99 -7.57 42.22
N LEU A 4 4.93 -6.43 42.92
CA LEU A 4 5.01 -5.10 42.30
C LEU A 4 6.35 -4.88 41.58
N LEU A 5 7.44 -5.41 42.16
CA LEU A 5 8.77 -5.37 41.56
C LEU A 5 8.85 -6.26 40.31
N THR A 6 8.24 -7.45 40.35
CA THR A 6 8.16 -8.35 39.19
C THR A 6 7.33 -7.75 38.06
N ILE A 7 6.17 -7.16 38.38
CA ILE A 7 5.33 -6.43 37.42
C ILE A 7 6.15 -5.31 36.76
N THR A 8 6.79 -4.45 37.55
CA THR A 8 7.63 -3.35 37.04
C THR A 8 8.72 -3.85 36.11
N PHE A 9 9.42 -4.91 36.50
CA PHE A 9 10.48 -5.51 35.69
C PHE A 9 9.95 -6.08 34.37
N ARG A 10 8.85 -6.83 34.40
CA ARG A 10 8.18 -7.37 33.21
C ARG A 10 7.72 -6.24 32.28
N THR A 11 7.11 -5.18 32.80
CA THR A 11 6.69 -4.02 32.01
C THR A 11 7.87 -3.38 31.27
N VAL A 12 9.01 -3.17 31.95
CA VAL A 12 10.21 -2.59 31.33
C VAL A 12 10.76 -3.51 30.24
N ILE A 13 10.86 -4.82 30.49
CA ILE A 13 11.34 -5.78 29.49
C ILE A 13 10.42 -5.80 28.27
N LEU A 14 9.12 -5.94 28.49
CA LEU A 14 8.13 -6.03 27.40
C LEU A 14 8.08 -4.75 26.57
N TYR A 15 8.24 -3.59 27.19
CA TYR A 15 8.39 -2.33 26.46
C TYR A 15 9.55 -2.40 25.45
N PHE A 16 10.74 -2.86 25.88
CA PHE A 16 11.89 -2.98 24.98
C PHE A 16 11.71 -4.09 23.94
N VAL A 17 11.10 -5.22 24.30
CA VAL A 17 10.79 -6.32 23.36
C VAL A 17 9.87 -5.82 22.24
N ILE A 18 8.77 -5.16 22.61
CA ILE A 18 7.80 -4.61 21.65
C ILE A 18 8.44 -3.53 20.78
N LEU A 19 9.27 -2.66 21.37
CA LEU A 19 10.01 -1.64 20.62
C LEU A 19 10.95 -2.25 19.58
N ILE A 20 11.67 -3.32 19.94
CA ILE A 20 12.53 -4.08 19.01
C ILE A 20 11.68 -4.72 17.92
N ILE A 21 10.57 -5.36 18.27
CA ILE A 21 9.66 -5.98 17.30
C ILE A 21 9.17 -4.94 16.28
N PHE A 22 8.66 -3.80 16.74
CA PHE A 22 8.19 -2.74 15.83
C PHE A 22 9.32 -2.13 15.00
N ARG A 23 10.53 -2.03 15.56
CA ARG A 23 11.71 -1.60 14.81
C ARG A 23 12.04 -2.56 13.67
N LEU A 24 11.90 -3.87 13.91
CA LEU A 24 12.17 -4.93 12.93
C LEU A 24 11.07 -5.06 11.87
N MET A 25 9.83 -4.69 12.19
CA MET A 25 8.72 -4.65 11.24
C MET A 25 8.91 -3.61 10.12
N GLY A 26 9.85 -2.68 10.27
CA GLY A 26 10.26 -1.74 9.23
C GLY A 26 9.56 -0.38 9.31
N LYS A 27 9.79 0.47 8.30
CA LYS A 27 9.24 1.83 8.22
C LYS A 27 7.97 1.85 7.36
N ARG A 28 6.86 1.36 7.88
CA ARG A 28 5.55 1.76 7.35
C ARG A 28 5.13 3.03 8.10
N GLU A 29 4.89 4.12 7.39
CA GLU A 29 4.53 5.39 8.01
C GLU A 29 3.23 5.25 8.81
N ILE A 30 3.16 5.89 9.98
CA ILE A 30 2.00 5.85 10.88
C ILE A 30 0.71 6.35 10.19
N GLY A 31 0.83 7.09 9.08
CA GLY A 31 -0.29 7.60 8.27
C GLY A 31 -0.92 6.60 7.27
N GLU A 32 -0.29 5.43 7.07
CA GLU A 32 -0.72 4.37 6.14
C GLU A 32 -0.59 2.96 6.78
N LEU A 33 -0.92 2.84 8.07
CA LEU A 33 -1.00 1.52 8.70
C LEU A 33 -2.05 0.66 7.95
N SER A 34 -1.63 -0.53 7.51
CA SER A 34 -2.57 -1.51 6.96
C SER A 34 -3.51 -1.99 8.07
N ILE A 35 -4.71 -2.44 7.69
CA ILE A 35 -5.64 -3.11 8.61
C ILE A 35 -4.94 -4.27 9.32
N LEU A 36 -4.07 -4.97 8.61
CA LEU A 36 -3.31 -6.08 9.16
C LEU A 36 -2.32 -5.60 10.25
N ASP A 37 -1.66 -4.46 10.04
CA ASP A 37 -0.77 -3.86 11.05
C ASP A 37 -1.57 -3.54 12.33
N LEU A 38 -2.79 -2.99 12.19
CA LEU A 38 -3.66 -2.67 13.33
C LEU A 38 -4.06 -3.91 14.13
N VAL A 39 -4.47 -4.99 13.46
CA VAL A 39 -4.83 -6.26 14.12
C VAL A 39 -3.64 -6.80 14.90
N VAL A 40 -2.44 -6.77 14.31
CA VAL A 40 -1.21 -7.22 14.96
C VAL A 40 -0.83 -6.36 16.16
N PHE A 41 -1.04 -5.04 16.09
CA PHE A 41 -0.79 -4.13 17.23
C PHE A 41 -1.72 -4.42 18.40
N ILE A 42 -3.01 -4.65 18.13
CA ILE A 42 -4.00 -4.98 19.16
C ILE A 42 -3.67 -6.33 19.80
N MET A 43 -3.36 -7.35 19.00
CA MET A 43 -2.96 -8.66 19.53
C MET A 43 -1.69 -8.57 20.39
N MET A 44 -0.68 -7.79 19.96
CA MET A 44 0.54 -7.60 20.75
C MET A 44 0.28 -6.86 22.06
N ALA A 45 -0.57 -5.83 22.04
CA ALA A 45 -0.95 -5.11 23.25
C ALA A 45 -1.61 -6.07 24.26
N GLU A 46 -2.55 -6.91 23.80
CA GLU A 46 -3.23 -7.89 24.65
C GLU A 46 -2.25 -8.92 25.24
N ILE A 47 -1.35 -9.48 24.42
CA ILE A 47 -0.34 -10.44 24.90
C ILE A 47 0.60 -9.78 25.92
N ALA A 48 0.91 -8.49 25.74
CA ALA A 48 1.73 -7.74 26.67
C ALA A 48 1.04 -7.53 28.00
N VAL A 49 -0.26 -7.18 28.00
CA VAL A 49 -1.06 -7.06 29.23
C VAL A 49 -1.07 -8.39 29.98
N LEU A 50 -1.40 -9.49 29.30
CA LEU A 50 -1.40 -10.83 29.90
C LEU A 50 -0.03 -11.21 30.49
N ALA A 51 1.06 -10.83 29.83
CA ALA A 51 2.42 -11.08 30.32
C ALA A 51 2.78 -10.29 31.59
N ILE A 52 2.21 -9.10 31.75
CA ILE A 52 2.42 -8.23 32.91
C ILE A 52 1.54 -8.72 34.08
N GLU A 53 0.29 -9.07 33.82
CA GLU A 53 -0.69 -9.48 34.85
C GLU A 53 -0.47 -10.89 35.37
N ASN A 54 -0.15 -11.87 34.50
CA ASN A 54 0.01 -13.26 34.91
C ASN A 54 1.45 -13.51 35.39
N VAL A 55 1.72 -13.06 36.62
CA VAL A 55 3.06 -13.09 37.23
C VAL A 55 3.58 -14.51 37.48
N ASP A 56 2.69 -15.50 37.57
CA ASP A 56 3.01 -16.92 37.78
C ASP A 56 3.51 -17.62 36.51
N ASP A 57 3.13 -17.11 35.33
CA ASP A 57 3.55 -17.69 34.06
C ASP A 57 4.98 -17.27 33.71
N HIS A 58 5.75 -18.17 33.08
CA HIS A 58 7.07 -17.82 32.58
C HIS A 58 6.95 -16.77 31.46
N LEU A 59 7.71 -15.67 31.57
CA LEU A 59 7.72 -14.59 30.59
C LEU A 59 8.03 -15.07 29.16
N PHE A 60 8.75 -16.18 29.01
CA PHE A 60 9.02 -16.77 27.70
C PHE A 60 7.75 -17.27 26.99
N HIS A 61 6.74 -17.74 27.74
CA HIS A 61 5.47 -18.20 27.17
C HIS A 61 4.66 -17.08 26.52
N THR A 62 4.91 -15.83 26.89
CA THR A 62 4.24 -14.66 26.30
C THR A 62 5.09 -13.96 25.24
N ILE A 63 6.42 -13.98 25.37
CA ILE A 63 7.33 -13.48 24.33
C ILE A 63 7.25 -14.34 23.06
N LEU A 64 7.14 -15.67 23.19
CA LEU A 64 7.11 -16.57 22.03
C LEU A 64 5.95 -16.24 21.06
N PRO A 65 4.68 -16.09 21.49
CA PRO A 65 3.60 -15.62 20.63
C PRO A 65 3.89 -14.27 19.94
N MET A 66 4.48 -13.30 20.64
CA MET A 66 4.85 -12.01 20.03
C MET A 66 5.90 -12.19 18.91
N LEU A 67 6.91 -13.04 19.13
CA LEU A 67 7.92 -13.36 18.12
C LEU A 67 7.30 -14.09 16.92
N VAL A 68 6.36 -15.01 17.14
CA VAL A 68 5.64 -15.69 16.07
C VAL A 68 4.83 -14.68 15.25
N LEU A 69 4.11 -13.76 15.90
CA LEU A 69 3.39 -12.68 15.23
C LEU A 69 4.33 -11.80 14.40
N MET A 70 5.48 -11.42 14.95
CA MET A 70 6.51 -10.68 14.22
C MET A 70 6.99 -11.44 12.98
N MET A 71 7.29 -12.73 13.12
CA MET A 71 7.75 -13.56 12.00
C MET A 71 6.70 -13.68 10.90
N ILE A 72 5.41 -13.84 11.27
CA ILE A 72 4.30 -13.84 10.32
C ILE A 72 4.23 -12.49 9.58
N GLN A 73 4.33 -11.38 10.32
CA GLN A 73 4.27 -10.04 9.74
C GLN A 73 5.38 -9.81 8.71
N VAL A 74 6.63 -10.10 9.09
CA VAL A 74 7.79 -9.94 8.21
C VAL A 74 7.69 -10.87 7.01
N THR A 75 7.20 -12.09 7.20
CA THR A 75 6.98 -13.03 6.10
C THR A 75 5.95 -12.50 5.12
N PHE A 76 4.80 -12.00 5.59
CA PHE A 76 3.79 -11.42 4.71
C PHE A 76 4.28 -10.16 4.01
N ALA A 77 5.00 -9.27 4.70
CA ALA A 77 5.61 -8.11 4.07
C ALA A 77 6.55 -8.53 2.92
N TYR A 78 7.42 -9.52 3.15
CA TYR A 78 8.32 -10.05 2.12
C TYR A 78 7.57 -10.71 0.96
N LEU A 79 6.52 -11.51 1.25
CA LEU A 79 5.70 -12.13 0.22
C LEU A 79 4.92 -11.10 -0.61
N SER A 80 4.42 -10.03 0.01
CA SER A 80 3.77 -8.91 -0.67
C SER A 80 4.72 -8.16 -1.60
N LEU A 81 6.00 -8.01 -1.23
CA LEU A 81 7.00 -7.44 -2.13
C LEU A 81 7.16 -8.30 -3.39
N LYS A 82 7.23 -9.62 -3.24
CA LYS A 82 7.47 -10.53 -4.37
C LYS A 82 6.24 -10.80 -5.24
N ASN A 83 5.03 -10.70 -4.69
CA ASN A 83 3.82 -11.12 -5.39
C ASN A 83 2.70 -10.08 -5.31
N ARG A 84 2.37 -9.47 -6.46
CA ARG A 84 1.28 -8.48 -6.60
C ARG A 84 -0.07 -9.00 -6.12
N ARG A 85 -0.39 -10.29 -6.31
CA ARG A 85 -1.67 -10.86 -5.84
C ARG A 85 -1.75 -10.95 -4.32
N ILE A 86 -0.64 -11.34 -3.68
CA ILE A 86 -0.55 -11.36 -2.20
C ILE A 86 -0.64 -9.93 -1.67
N ARG A 87 0.08 -9.00 -2.29
CA ARG A 87 -0.01 -7.57 -1.97
C ARG A 87 -1.44 -7.05 -2.06
N GLN A 88 -2.14 -7.35 -3.15
CA GLN A 88 -3.54 -6.92 -3.33
C GLN A 88 -4.52 -7.60 -2.37
N LEU A 89 -4.24 -8.82 -1.92
CA LEU A 89 -5.05 -9.53 -0.94
C LEU A 89 -4.86 -8.95 0.47
N LEU A 90 -3.62 -8.63 0.84
CA LEU A 90 -3.26 -8.17 2.19
C LEU A 90 -3.41 -6.66 2.37
N ASP A 91 -2.93 -5.88 1.41
CA ASP A 91 -2.90 -4.42 1.47
C ASP A 91 -4.05 -3.79 0.66
N GLY A 92 -4.86 -4.59 -0.06
CA GLY A 92 -5.94 -4.11 -0.92
C GLY A 92 -5.47 -3.57 -2.27
N LYS A 93 -6.41 -3.05 -3.07
CA LYS A 93 -6.10 -2.41 -4.36
C LYS A 93 -6.78 -1.04 -4.46
N PRO A 94 -6.10 -0.02 -5.01
CA PRO A 94 -6.74 1.25 -5.28
C PRO A 94 -7.86 1.06 -6.31
N THR A 95 -8.97 1.77 -6.11
CA THR A 95 -10.16 1.68 -6.96
C THR A 95 -10.53 3.06 -7.49
N ILE A 96 -10.65 3.20 -8.81
CA ILE A 96 -11.08 4.46 -9.42
C ILE A 96 -12.58 4.61 -9.19
N ILE A 97 -12.99 5.67 -8.49
CA ILE A 97 -14.38 5.98 -8.16
C ILE A 97 -14.92 7.11 -9.05
N ILE A 98 -14.06 8.03 -9.49
CA ILE A 98 -14.43 9.05 -10.48
C ILE A 98 -13.42 9.02 -11.62
N LYS A 99 -13.91 9.05 -12.85
CA LYS A 99 -13.12 9.20 -14.07
C LYS A 99 -13.72 10.28 -14.96
N TYR A 100 -12.96 11.32 -15.21
CA TYR A 100 -13.30 12.52 -16.00
C TYR A 100 -14.64 13.16 -15.61
N GLY A 101 -14.91 13.24 -14.31
CA GLY A 101 -16.14 13.80 -13.74
C GLY A 101 -17.34 12.84 -13.78
N LYS A 102 -17.17 11.59 -14.23
CA LYS A 102 -18.18 10.54 -14.15
C LYS A 102 -17.91 9.63 -12.96
N ILE A 103 -18.93 9.42 -12.14
CA ILE A 103 -18.88 8.55 -10.97
C ILE A 103 -19.12 7.10 -11.42
N ASP A 104 -18.32 6.17 -10.90
CA ASP A 104 -18.49 4.72 -11.08
C ASP A 104 -19.22 4.13 -9.86
N GLU A 105 -20.54 4.04 -9.96
CA GLU A 105 -21.41 3.55 -8.87
C GLU A 105 -21.18 2.07 -8.55
N ASP A 106 -20.82 1.25 -9.54
CA ASP A 106 -20.52 -0.17 -9.34
C ASP A 106 -19.22 -0.32 -8.55
N ALA A 107 -18.21 0.48 -8.88
CA ALA A 107 -16.97 0.54 -8.11
C ALA A 107 -17.24 0.98 -6.66
N MET A 108 -18.02 2.06 -6.46
CA MET A 108 -18.43 2.52 -5.12
C MET A 108 -19.13 1.44 -4.31
N LYS A 109 -20.12 0.76 -4.92
CA LYS A 109 -20.87 -0.31 -4.28
C LYS A 109 -19.98 -1.49 -3.89
N SER A 110 -19.01 -1.85 -4.74
CA SER A 110 -18.05 -2.92 -4.43
C SER A 110 -17.16 -2.58 -3.23
N GLN A 111 -16.91 -1.30 -2.99
CA GLN A 111 -16.11 -0.78 -1.87
C GLN A 111 -16.96 -0.36 -0.67
N ARG A 112 -18.28 -0.59 -0.70
CA ARG A 112 -19.25 -0.12 0.32
C ARG A 112 -19.14 1.38 0.60
N TYR A 113 -18.76 2.14 -0.42
CA TYR A 113 -18.53 3.57 -0.36
C TYR A 113 -19.77 4.30 -0.88
N ASN A 114 -20.36 5.18 -0.09
CA ASN A 114 -21.61 5.86 -0.46
C ASN A 114 -21.36 7.31 -0.95
N PHE A 115 -22.42 7.97 -1.44
CA PHE A 115 -22.31 9.35 -1.95
C PHE A 115 -21.97 10.37 -0.86
N ASP A 116 -22.43 10.16 0.38
CA ASP A 116 -22.09 11.06 1.50
C ASP A 116 -20.59 10.96 1.81
N ASP A 117 -20.02 9.75 1.84
CA ASP A 117 -18.58 9.51 2.01
C ASP A 117 -17.78 10.20 0.89
N LEU A 118 -18.22 10.03 -0.35
CA LEU A 118 -17.61 10.66 -1.53
C LEU A 118 -17.60 12.18 -1.40
N MET A 119 -18.73 12.78 -1.03
CA MET A 119 -18.86 14.24 -0.92
C MET A 119 -18.09 14.80 0.29
N VAL A 120 -17.95 14.04 1.38
CA VAL A 120 -17.05 14.40 2.50
C VAL A 120 -15.60 14.41 2.03
N GLN A 121 -15.14 13.32 1.42
CA GLN A 121 -13.75 13.17 0.98
C GLN A 121 -13.36 14.16 -0.14
N LEU A 122 -14.28 14.47 -1.05
CA LEU A 122 -14.07 15.53 -2.05
C LEU A 122 -13.86 16.89 -1.38
N ARG A 123 -14.65 17.23 -0.36
CA ARG A 123 -14.47 18.47 0.41
C ARG A 123 -13.15 18.50 1.17
N GLU A 124 -12.74 17.39 1.78
CA GLU A 124 -11.42 17.27 2.42
C GLU A 124 -10.27 17.52 1.42
N ASN A 125 -10.46 17.13 0.16
CA ASN A 125 -9.55 17.41 -0.96
C ASN A 125 -9.74 18.81 -1.60
N ASN A 126 -10.52 19.69 -0.97
CA ASN A 126 -10.86 21.03 -1.47
C ASN A 126 -11.53 21.02 -2.86
N VAL A 127 -12.33 20.00 -3.15
CA VAL A 127 -13.07 19.86 -4.42
C VAL A 127 -14.55 20.16 -4.16
N GLU A 128 -15.06 21.21 -4.80
CA GLU A 128 -16.45 21.63 -4.67
C GLU A 128 -17.38 20.96 -5.69
N ARG A 129 -16.86 20.67 -6.88
CA ARG A 129 -17.64 20.11 -7.99
C ARG A 129 -17.01 18.81 -8.47
N VAL A 130 -17.81 17.75 -8.51
CA VAL A 130 -17.43 16.46 -9.12
C VAL A 130 -16.99 16.63 -10.58
N ALA A 131 -17.62 17.57 -11.30
CA ALA A 131 -17.28 17.86 -12.70
C ALA A 131 -15.83 18.34 -12.89
N ASP A 132 -15.20 18.90 -11.84
CA ASP A 132 -13.81 19.36 -11.87
C ASP A 132 -12.80 18.25 -11.56
N VAL A 133 -13.27 17.02 -11.31
CA VAL A 133 -12.42 15.88 -11.02
C VAL A 133 -12.02 15.19 -12.31
N SER A 134 -10.72 15.04 -12.53
CA SER A 134 -10.19 14.15 -13.58
C SER A 134 -10.18 12.72 -13.09
N PHE A 135 -9.62 12.47 -11.91
CA PHE A 135 -9.65 11.16 -11.28
C PHE A 135 -9.89 11.28 -9.78
N ALA A 136 -10.73 10.41 -9.23
CA ALA A 136 -10.75 10.15 -7.80
C ALA A 136 -10.47 8.67 -7.57
N ILE A 137 -9.44 8.37 -6.80
CA ILE A 137 -8.95 7.03 -6.51
C ILE A 137 -9.18 6.78 -5.03
N LEU A 138 -9.99 5.78 -4.70
CA LEU A 138 -10.14 5.31 -3.34
C LEU A 138 -8.99 4.36 -3.04
N GLU A 139 -8.12 4.80 -2.13
CA GLU A 139 -6.98 4.01 -1.66
C GLU A 139 -7.45 2.91 -0.70
N PRO A 140 -6.66 1.84 -0.52
CA PRO A 140 -7.00 0.79 0.45
C PRO A 140 -7.11 1.27 1.90
N SER A 141 -6.48 2.40 2.22
CA SER A 141 -6.63 3.09 3.51
C SER A 141 -8.02 3.70 3.73
N GLY A 142 -8.87 3.73 2.69
CA GLY A 142 -10.17 4.39 2.68
C GLY A 142 -10.12 5.88 2.36
N LYS A 143 -8.93 6.46 2.20
CA LYS A 143 -8.74 7.84 1.79
C LYS A 143 -9.00 8.00 0.28
N LEU A 144 -9.59 9.12 -0.09
CA LEU A 144 -9.77 9.48 -1.49
C LEU A 144 -8.62 10.38 -1.96
N THR A 145 -7.88 9.94 -2.97
CA THR A 145 -6.91 10.77 -3.69
C THR A 145 -7.62 11.41 -4.88
N VAL A 146 -7.57 12.74 -5.00
CA VAL A 146 -8.27 13.46 -6.07
C VAL A 146 -7.30 14.23 -6.97
N VAL A 147 -7.38 13.95 -8.26
CA VAL A 147 -6.71 14.70 -9.32
C VAL A 147 -7.73 15.60 -10.00
N LYS A 148 -7.60 16.91 -9.82
CA LYS A 148 -8.46 17.93 -10.44
C LYS A 148 -8.08 18.14 -11.90
N LYS A 149 -9.07 18.49 -12.72
CA LYS A 149 -8.86 19.00 -14.09
C LYS A 149 -8.05 20.30 -14.01
N GLN A 150 -7.01 20.44 -14.83
CA GLN A 150 -6.36 21.74 -15.03
C GLN A 150 -7.12 22.54 -16.09
N LYS A 151 -7.09 23.88 -15.97
CA LYS A 151 -7.91 24.77 -16.82
C LYS A 151 -7.62 24.68 -18.33
N ASP A 152 -6.48 24.10 -18.72
CA ASP A 152 -6.08 23.92 -20.13
C ASP A 152 -5.92 22.45 -20.54
N ASP A 153 -6.25 21.48 -19.67
CA ASP A 153 -5.90 20.07 -19.89
C ASP A 153 -7.11 19.16 -19.66
N GLU A 154 -7.98 19.09 -20.67
CA GLU A 154 -9.19 18.24 -20.61
C GLU A 154 -8.86 16.74 -20.54
N HIS A 155 -7.61 16.33 -20.77
CA HIS A 155 -7.22 14.92 -20.94
C HIS A 155 -5.88 14.57 -20.26
N ARG A 156 -5.63 15.05 -19.03
CA ARG A 156 -4.43 14.64 -18.29
C ARG A 156 -4.42 13.13 -18.06
N GLN A 157 -3.50 12.41 -18.69
CA GLN A 157 -3.31 10.98 -18.45
C GLN A 157 -2.59 10.81 -17.11
N LEU A 158 -3.12 9.96 -16.22
CA LEU A 158 -2.39 9.57 -15.03
C LEU A 158 -1.11 8.84 -15.45
N GLU A 159 0.01 9.17 -14.82
CA GLU A 159 1.21 8.34 -14.88
C GLU A 159 0.87 6.95 -14.36
N MET A 160 0.70 6.01 -15.29
CA MET A 160 0.42 4.63 -14.97
C MET A 160 1.67 3.80 -15.22
N PRO A 161 2.04 2.92 -14.26
CA PRO A 161 3.16 2.03 -14.46
C PRO A 161 2.83 1.01 -15.55
N LEU A 162 3.64 0.97 -16.60
CA LEU A 162 3.56 0.01 -17.69
C LEU A 162 4.43 -1.23 -17.41
N ILE A 163 5.55 -1.05 -16.70
CA ILE A 163 6.40 -2.14 -16.21
C ILE A 163 6.66 -1.92 -14.73
N ILE A 164 6.53 -3.00 -13.95
CA ILE A 164 6.90 -3.05 -12.53
C ILE A 164 7.72 -4.33 -12.33
N ASP A 165 8.94 -4.20 -11.81
CA ASP A 165 9.84 -5.33 -11.54
C ASP A 165 10.09 -6.25 -12.75
N GLY A 166 9.98 -5.69 -13.95
CA GLY A 166 10.14 -6.39 -15.23
C GLY A 166 8.88 -7.07 -15.77
N ASP A 167 7.75 -6.99 -15.03
CA ASP A 167 6.46 -7.49 -15.48
C ASP A 167 5.64 -6.39 -16.17
N ILE A 168 5.14 -6.69 -17.36
CA ILE A 168 4.27 -5.79 -18.12
C ILE A 168 2.87 -5.74 -17.48
N GLN A 169 2.42 -4.53 -17.15
CA GLN A 169 1.11 -4.26 -16.58
C GLN A 169 0.06 -4.09 -17.70
N THR A 170 -0.41 -5.21 -18.26
CA THR A 170 -1.38 -5.24 -19.38
C THR A 170 -2.68 -4.48 -19.12
N GLU A 171 -3.19 -4.50 -17.89
CA GLU A 171 -4.37 -3.71 -17.50
C GLU A 171 -4.13 -2.20 -17.67
N ASN A 172 -2.92 -1.72 -17.35
CA ASN A 172 -2.58 -0.30 -17.46
C ASN A 172 -2.35 0.10 -18.92
N LEU A 173 -1.73 -0.78 -19.72
CA LEU A 173 -1.61 -0.61 -21.17
C LEU A 173 -2.99 -0.51 -21.84
N ALA A 174 -3.93 -1.39 -21.49
CA ALA A 174 -5.29 -1.34 -22.02
C ALA A 174 -6.01 -0.03 -21.67
N ARG A 175 -5.74 0.55 -20.49
CA ARG A 175 -6.30 1.85 -20.06
C ARG A 175 -5.82 3.04 -20.88
N ILE A 176 -4.64 2.96 -21.51
CA ILE A 176 -4.11 3.96 -22.45
C ILE A 176 -4.32 3.56 -23.93
N ASN A 177 -5.16 2.55 -24.20
CA ASN A 177 -5.41 2.00 -25.54
C ASN A 177 -4.12 1.54 -26.25
N LYS A 178 -3.17 0.96 -25.49
CA LYS A 178 -1.93 0.36 -26.01
C LYS A 178 -1.89 -1.13 -25.69
N ASP A 179 -1.03 -1.86 -26.38
CA ASP A 179 -0.78 -3.28 -26.15
C ASP A 179 0.71 -3.55 -25.84
N SER A 180 1.03 -4.79 -25.49
CA SER A 180 2.41 -5.18 -25.15
C SER A 180 3.36 -5.00 -26.32
N LYS A 181 2.89 -5.19 -27.57
CA LYS A 181 3.71 -5.01 -28.77
C LYS A 181 4.13 -3.56 -28.94
N TRP A 182 3.20 -2.62 -28.79
CA TRP A 182 3.51 -1.19 -28.81
C TRP A 182 4.57 -0.83 -27.75
N LEU A 183 4.46 -1.39 -26.55
CA LEU A 183 5.43 -1.15 -25.48
C LEU A 183 6.82 -1.68 -25.86
N GLU A 184 6.91 -2.94 -26.30
CA GLU A 184 8.16 -3.58 -26.72
C GLU A 184 8.85 -2.83 -27.87
N GLU A 185 8.10 -2.39 -28.89
CA GLU A 185 8.63 -1.61 -30.01
C GLU A 185 9.22 -0.26 -29.59
N ASN A 186 8.58 0.43 -28.62
CA ASN A 186 9.08 1.72 -28.14
C ASN A 186 10.28 1.57 -27.20
N LEU A 187 10.30 0.51 -26.38
CA LEU A 187 11.46 0.17 -25.55
C LEU A 187 12.69 -0.16 -26.40
N LEU A 188 12.50 -0.93 -27.47
CA LEU A 188 13.56 -1.24 -28.44
C LEU A 188 14.15 0.01 -29.08
N LYS A 189 13.32 1.00 -29.45
CA LYS A 189 13.78 2.29 -29.99
C LYS A 189 14.63 3.08 -29.00
N GLN A 190 14.43 2.87 -27.70
CA GLN A 190 15.20 3.49 -26.63
C GLN A 190 16.41 2.64 -26.17
N GLY A 191 16.66 1.49 -26.81
CA GLY A 191 17.81 0.62 -26.52
C GLY A 191 17.53 -0.51 -25.53
N TYR A 192 16.30 -0.67 -25.04
CA TYR A 192 15.93 -1.74 -24.11
C TYR A 192 15.42 -2.97 -24.88
N THR A 193 16.12 -4.10 -24.73
CA THR A 193 15.83 -5.35 -25.45
C THR A 193 14.85 -6.26 -24.73
N SER A 194 14.67 -6.08 -23.42
CA SER A 194 13.76 -6.90 -22.61
C SER A 194 13.15 -6.10 -21.46
N PRO A 195 11.84 -6.25 -21.18
CA PRO A 195 11.21 -5.71 -19.98
C PRO A 195 11.86 -6.18 -18.68
N SER A 196 12.45 -7.38 -18.64
CA SER A 196 12.95 -8.00 -17.40
C SER A 196 14.05 -7.21 -16.68
N GLY A 197 14.80 -6.38 -17.42
CA GLY A 197 15.85 -5.49 -16.90
C GLY A 197 15.35 -4.17 -16.33
N ILE A 198 14.08 -3.85 -16.53
CA ILE A 198 13.46 -2.58 -16.13
C ILE A 198 12.84 -2.75 -14.74
N SER A 199 13.20 -1.86 -13.83
CA SER A 199 12.64 -1.73 -12.47
C SER A 199 11.25 -1.10 -12.56
N PHE A 200 11.15 0.04 -13.24
CA PHE A 200 9.91 0.80 -13.40
C PHE A 200 9.86 1.47 -14.77
N CYS A 201 8.70 1.43 -15.41
CA CYS A 201 8.44 2.21 -16.63
C CYS A 201 7.04 2.81 -16.59
N SER A 202 6.91 4.10 -16.89
CA SER A 202 5.64 4.79 -17.08
C SER A 202 5.64 5.58 -18.41
N PHE A 203 4.45 5.91 -18.90
CA PHE A 203 4.27 6.71 -20.11
C PHE A 203 3.23 7.78 -19.87
N THR A 204 3.57 9.05 -20.11
CA THR A 204 2.67 10.19 -19.93
C THR A 204 3.02 11.28 -20.93
N ASP A 205 1.99 11.86 -21.54
CA ASP A 205 2.10 12.97 -22.50
C ASP A 205 3.08 12.75 -23.67
N GLY A 206 3.29 11.49 -24.06
CA GLY A 206 4.19 11.12 -25.16
C GLY A 206 5.60 10.76 -24.72
N GLU A 207 5.93 10.92 -23.43
CA GLU A 207 7.25 10.65 -22.88
C GLU A 207 7.25 9.37 -22.03
N PHE A 208 8.35 8.62 -22.14
CA PHE A 208 8.63 7.46 -21.29
C PHE A 208 9.53 7.89 -20.14
N PHE A 209 9.20 7.46 -18.93
CA PHE A 209 10.13 7.41 -17.81
C PHE A 209 10.51 5.95 -17.59
N ILE A 210 11.81 5.65 -17.57
CA ILE A 210 12.33 4.28 -17.44
C ILE A 210 13.43 4.29 -16.36
N ASP A 211 13.27 3.38 -15.40
CA ASP A 211 14.22 3.07 -14.34
C ASP A 211 14.70 1.63 -14.51
N GLU A 212 16.02 1.43 -14.51
CA GLU A 212 16.64 0.11 -14.65
C GLU A 212 16.76 -0.58 -13.28
N LYS A 213 16.76 -1.91 -13.26
CA LYS A 213 17.09 -2.63 -12.03
C LYS A 213 18.54 -2.35 -11.62
N ASP A 214 18.75 -2.03 -10.36
CA ASP A 214 20.09 -1.84 -9.80
C ASP A 214 21.02 -3.02 -10.16
N GLY A 215 22.11 -2.73 -10.88
CA GLY A 215 23.11 -3.71 -11.31
C GLY A 215 22.83 -4.38 -12.67
N HIS A 216 21.71 -4.06 -13.33
CA HIS A 216 21.52 -4.30 -14.76
C HIS A 216 22.07 -3.09 -15.52
N ARG A 217 22.90 -3.31 -16.54
CA ARG A 217 23.24 -2.28 -17.54
C ARG A 217 22.87 -2.86 -18.91
N PRO A 218 22.41 -2.04 -19.86
CA PRO A 218 21.98 -2.49 -21.18
C PRO A 218 23.10 -3.19 -21.97
#